data_AF-A0A2E9Y3E8-F1
#
_entry.id   AF-A0A2E9Y3E8-F1
#
_cell.length_a   1.000
_cell.length_b   1.000
_cell.length_c   1.000
_cell.angle_alpha   90.00
_cell.angle_beta   90.00
_cell.angle_gamma   90.00
#
_symmetry.space_group_name_H-M   'P 1'
#
loop_
_entity.id
_entity.type
_entity.pdbx_description
1 polymer ?
#
loop_
_entity_poly.entity_id
_entity_poly.type
_entity_poly.pdbx_seq_one_letter_code
_entity_poly.pdbx_strand_id
1 'polypeptide(L)'
;MNNNTKRGFGRALKHRLRDEGWSEERLDFNSTPLLNAILRKHKPVEHLLFNKEISNHCTYLEAMLVAAVLSHYLDWKVPVLPMHDGVITTVRERDRLKNVMEFEAERLLTSAPSVVVEY
;
A
#
# COMPACT_ATOMS: atom_id res chain seq x y z
N MET A 1 15.34 -12.98 -31.17
CA MET A 1 14.26 -13.07 -30.15
C MET A 1 14.31 -11.80 -29.31
N ASN A 2 13.36 -10.89 -29.50
CA ASN A 2 13.30 -9.60 -28.81
C ASN A 2 12.70 -9.77 -27.41
N ASN A 3 13.55 -9.70 -26.38
CA ASN A 3 13.09 -9.61 -25.00
C ASN A 3 12.61 -8.18 -24.73
N ASN A 4 11.28 -8.04 -24.80
CA ASN A 4 10.53 -6.85 -24.41
C ASN A 4 10.82 -6.52 -22.94
N THR A 5 11.86 -5.73 -22.67
CA THR A 5 12.16 -5.24 -21.32
C THR A 5 11.08 -4.24 -20.93
N LYS A 6 10.05 -4.73 -20.23
CA LYS A 6 9.16 -3.89 -19.43
C LYS A 6 10.06 -3.00 -18.57
N ARG A 7 10.11 -1.71 -18.90
CA ARG A 7 10.77 -0.66 -18.10
C ARG A 7 9.95 -0.49 -16.81
N GLY A 8 10.09 -1.42 -15.88
CA GLY A 8 9.43 -1.38 -14.60
C GLY A 8 10.02 -0.26 -13.75
N PHE A 9 9.15 0.47 -13.07
CA PHE A 9 9.48 1.51 -12.08
C PHE A 9 10.64 1.09 -11.16
N GLY A 10 10.69 -0.18 -10.76
CA GLY A 10 11.77 -0.74 -9.93
C GLY A 10 13.18 -0.63 -10.52
N ARG A 11 13.37 -0.70 -11.85
CA ARG A 11 14.70 -0.56 -12.47
C ARG A 11 15.16 0.91 -12.49
N ALA A 12 14.23 1.83 -12.75
CA ALA A 12 14.51 3.27 -12.72
C ALA A 12 14.80 3.75 -11.30
N LEU A 13 14.04 3.26 -10.32
CA LEU A 13 14.25 3.55 -8.90
C LEU A 13 15.61 3.01 -8.40
N LYS A 14 15.96 1.76 -8.75
CA LYS A 14 17.27 1.18 -8.41
C LYS A 14 18.44 2.00 -8.99
N HIS A 15 18.32 2.48 -10.23
CA HIS A 15 19.34 3.34 -10.83
C HIS A 15 19.50 4.65 -10.06
N ARG A 16 18.40 5.34 -9.76
CA ARG A 16 18.44 6.57 -8.95
C ARG A 16 19.09 6.38 -7.59
N LEU A 17 18.74 5.30 -6.88
CA LEU A 17 19.28 5.03 -5.56
C LEU A 17 20.78 4.69 -5.62
N ARG A 18 21.26 4.03 -6.70
CA ARG A 18 22.71 3.88 -6.94
C ARG A 18 23.40 5.22 -7.13
N ASP A 19 22.80 6.12 -7.91
CA ASP A 19 23.34 7.46 -8.16
C ASP A 19 23.40 8.31 -6.87
N GLU A 20 22.50 8.05 -5.92
CA GLU A 20 22.52 8.62 -4.56
C GLU A 20 23.52 7.92 -3.60
N GLY A 21 24.34 6.98 -4.10
CA GLY A 21 25.43 6.35 -3.36
C GLY A 21 25.05 5.12 -2.52
N TRP A 22 23.88 4.52 -2.76
CA TRP A 22 23.45 3.33 -2.04
C TRP A 22 24.15 2.06 -2.56
N SER A 23 24.68 1.24 -1.64
CA SER A 23 25.35 -0.02 -1.99
C SER A 23 24.36 -1.08 -2.52
N GLU A 24 24.83 -1.99 -3.38
CA GLU A 24 24.01 -3.11 -3.90
C GLU A 24 23.37 -3.95 -2.79
N GLU A 25 24.08 -4.15 -1.68
CA GLU A 25 23.57 -4.84 -0.49
C GLU A 25 22.35 -4.13 0.10
N ARG A 26 22.29 -2.79 0.08
CA ARG A 26 21.11 -2.03 0.53
C ARG A 26 19.97 -2.01 -0.49
N LEU A 27 20.26 -2.32 -1.76
CA LEU A 27 19.30 -2.36 -2.87
C LEU A 27 18.77 -3.77 -3.14
N ASP A 28 19.36 -4.77 -2.51
CA ASP A 28 18.82 -6.12 -2.44
C ASP A 28 17.60 -6.11 -1.50
N PHE A 29 16.42 -6.33 -2.08
CA PHE A 29 15.16 -6.37 -1.33
C PHE A 29 15.09 -7.57 -0.38
N ASN A 30 15.98 -8.56 -0.54
CA ASN A 30 16.14 -9.68 0.38
C ASN A 30 17.20 -9.42 1.47
N SER A 31 17.82 -8.23 1.49
CA SER A 31 18.89 -7.95 2.43
C SER A 31 18.38 -7.52 3.80
N THR A 32 19.08 -8.02 4.82
CA THR A 32 18.87 -7.72 6.23
C THR A 32 18.77 -6.21 6.53
N PRO A 33 19.51 -5.29 5.88
CA PRO A 33 19.40 -3.85 6.11
C PRO A 33 18.03 -3.23 5.80
N LEU A 34 17.40 -3.56 4.66
CA LEU A 34 16.07 -3.01 4.33
C LEU A 34 15.01 -3.58 5.26
N LEU A 35 15.08 -4.89 5.51
CA LEU A 35 14.18 -5.53 6.46
C LEU A 35 14.33 -4.91 7.85
N ASN A 36 15.55 -4.75 8.36
CA ASN A 36 15.81 -4.13 9.66
C ASN A 36 15.31 -2.67 9.74
N ALA A 37 15.37 -1.91 8.64
CA ALA A 37 14.82 -0.56 8.58
C ALA A 37 13.29 -0.58 8.67
N ILE A 38 12.63 -1.52 7.97
CA ILE A 38 11.18 -1.74 8.04
C ILE A 38 10.78 -2.15 9.46
N LEU A 39 11.43 -3.16 10.03
CA LEU A 39 11.17 -3.64 11.40
C LEU A 39 11.35 -2.53 12.43
N ARG A 40 12.42 -1.74 12.33
CA ARG A 40 12.67 -0.62 13.25
C ARG A 40 11.62 0.48 13.15
N LYS A 41 11.20 0.84 11.94
CA LYS A 41 10.16 1.86 11.71
C LYS A 41 8.80 1.40 12.22
N HIS A 42 8.53 0.10 12.12
CA HIS A 42 7.25 -0.50 12.49
C HIS A 42 7.34 -1.33 13.77
N LYS A 43 8.29 -1.02 14.66
CA LYS A 43 8.57 -1.78 15.89
C LYS A 43 7.31 -2.13 16.71
N PRO A 44 6.33 -1.22 16.89
CA PRO A 44 5.11 -1.55 17.63
C PRO A 44 4.29 -2.69 17.00
N VAL A 45 4.31 -2.79 15.67
CA VAL A 45 3.54 -3.78 14.89
C VAL A 45 4.43 -4.84 14.23
N GLU A 46 5.71 -4.90 14.60
CA GLU A 46 6.69 -5.80 13.99
C GLU A 46 6.27 -7.26 14.08
N HIS A 47 5.72 -7.64 15.23
CA HIS A 47 5.20 -8.99 15.51
C HIS A 47 4.03 -9.40 14.59
N LEU A 48 3.38 -8.43 13.93
CA LEU A 48 2.27 -8.67 13.01
C LEU A 48 2.74 -8.86 11.55
N LEU A 49 3.91 -8.32 11.18
CA LEU A 49 4.39 -8.29 9.79
C LEU A 49 4.55 -9.68 9.16
N PHE A 50 4.85 -10.68 9.98
CA PHE A 50 5.04 -12.08 9.54
C PHE A 50 3.93 -13.02 10.01
N ASN A 51 2.89 -12.49 10.65
CA ASN A 51 1.72 -13.28 11.00
C ASN A 51 0.84 -13.43 9.74
N LYS A 52 0.82 -14.63 9.17
CA LYS A 52 0.08 -14.92 7.93
C LYS A 52 -1.42 -14.63 8.04
N GLU A 53 -2.03 -14.93 9.18
CA GLU A 53 -3.47 -14.70 9.39
C GLU A 53 -3.78 -13.21 9.41
N ILE A 54 -2.99 -12.45 10.15
CA ILE A 54 -3.16 -10.99 10.28
C ILE A 54 -2.83 -10.30 8.95
N SER A 55 -1.77 -10.72 8.27
CA SER A 55 -1.42 -10.22 6.93
C SER A 55 -2.56 -10.46 5.92
N ASN A 56 -3.10 -11.69 5.86
CA ASN A 56 -4.23 -12.00 4.98
C ASN A 56 -5.48 -11.18 5.35
N HIS A 57 -5.73 -10.98 6.65
CA HIS A 57 -6.85 -10.19 7.13
C HIS A 57 -6.70 -8.71 6.74
N CYS A 58 -5.52 -8.12 6.90
CA CYS A 58 -5.21 -6.76 6.45
C CYS A 58 -5.41 -6.62 4.93
N THR A 59 -4.89 -7.56 4.13
CA THR A 59 -5.10 -7.55 2.67
C THR A 59 -6.58 -7.66 2.29
N TYR A 60 -7.36 -8.46 3.03
CA TYR A 60 -8.81 -8.54 2.84
C TYR A 60 -9.50 -7.19 3.15
N LEU A 61 -9.14 -6.55 4.26
CA LEU A 61 -9.70 -5.25 4.65
C LEU A 61 -9.33 -4.15 3.64
N GLU A 62 -8.09 -4.14 3.15
CA GLU A 62 -7.64 -3.23 2.09
C GLU A 62 -8.45 -3.43 0.80
N ALA A 63 -8.61 -4.68 0.35
CA ALA A 63 -9.41 -4.99 -0.84
C ALA A 63 -10.87 -4.54 -0.69
N MET A 64 -11.46 -4.74 0.50
CA MET A 64 -12.81 -4.29 0.82
C MET A 64 -12.93 -2.76 0.81
N LEU A 65 -11.96 -2.05 1.40
CA LEU A 65 -11.94 -0.59 1.41
C LEU A 65 -11.84 -0.04 -0.02
N VAL A 66 -10.92 -0.57 -0.82
CA VAL A 66 -10.76 -0.15 -2.22
C VAL A 66 -12.05 -0.42 -3.01
N ALA A 67 -12.66 -1.60 -2.86
CA ALA A 67 -13.91 -1.92 -3.54
C ALA A 67 -15.07 -0.98 -3.14
N ALA A 68 -15.17 -0.62 -1.86
CA ALA A 68 -16.17 0.33 -1.37
C ALA A 68 -15.96 1.72 -1.97
N VAL A 69 -14.73 2.24 -1.93
CA VAL A 69 -14.36 3.53 -2.54
C VAL A 69 -14.67 3.52 -4.04
N LEU A 70 -14.31 2.47 -4.77
CA LEU A 70 -14.60 2.35 -6.20
C LEU A 70 -16.11 2.37 -6.49
N SER A 71 -16.93 1.77 -5.63
CA SER A 71 -18.39 1.75 -5.79
C SER A 71 -18.97 3.17 -5.74
N HIS A 72 -18.53 4.00 -4.80
CA HIS A 72 -18.93 5.43 -4.75
C HIS A 72 -18.58 6.16 -6.05
N TYR A 73 -17.36 5.95 -6.56
CA TYR A 73 -16.90 6.62 -7.77
C TYR A 73 -17.57 6.12 -9.05
N LEU A 74 -17.97 4.84 -9.09
CA LEU A 74 -18.81 4.29 -10.15
C LEU A 74 -20.18 4.96 -10.18
N ASP A 75 -20.83 5.11 -9.02
CA ASP A 75 -22.14 5.78 -8.91
C ASP A 75 -22.07 7.24 -9.36
N TRP A 76 -20.97 7.93 -9.03
CA TRP A 76 -20.73 9.31 -9.44
C TRP A 76 -20.25 9.45 -10.89
N LYS A 77 -19.97 8.34 -11.58
CA LYS A 77 -19.42 8.31 -12.94
C LYS A 77 -18.12 9.12 -13.07
N VAL A 78 -17.31 9.12 -12.01
CA VAL A 78 -16.02 9.81 -11.98
C VAL A 78 -14.92 8.77 -12.18
N PRO A 79 -14.04 8.94 -13.19
CA PRO A 79 -13.00 7.97 -13.47
C PRO A 79 -11.93 7.97 -12.37
N VAL A 80 -11.68 6.79 -11.82
CA VAL A 80 -10.60 6.52 -10.87
C VAL A 80 -9.90 5.22 -11.26
N LEU A 81 -8.61 5.14 -10.97
CA LEU A 81 -7.81 3.93 -11.23
C LEU A 81 -7.38 3.30 -9.90
N PRO A 82 -7.81 2.06 -9.59
CA PRO A 82 -7.31 1.37 -8.41
C PRO A 82 -5.85 0.94 -8.57
N MET A 83 -5.11 1.05 -7.48
CA MET A 83 -3.78 0.49 -7.27
C MET A 83 -3.82 -0.51 -6.10
N HIS A 84 -2.70 -1.21 -5.87
CA HIS A 84 -2.61 -2.17 -4.77
C HIS A 84 -2.79 -1.54 -3.38
N ASP A 85 -2.34 -0.31 -3.21
CA ASP A 85 -2.24 0.43 -1.94
C ASP A 85 -2.93 1.80 -2.00
N GLY A 86 -3.76 2.05 -3.03
CA GLY A 86 -4.41 3.34 -3.19
C GLY A 86 -5.28 3.47 -4.44
N VAL A 87 -5.72 4.70 -4.69
CA VAL A 87 -6.58 5.05 -5.83
C VAL A 87 -6.04 6.32 -6.48
N ILE A 88 -5.80 6.27 -7.80
CA ILE A 88 -5.43 7.44 -8.59
C ILE A 88 -6.70 8.14 -9.05
N THR A 89 -6.76 9.45 -8.79
CA THR A 89 -7.84 10.33 -9.22
C THR A 89 -7.30 11.68 -9.70
N THR A 90 -8.18 12.55 -10.19
CA THR A 90 -7.80 13.92 -10.57
C THR A 90 -7.58 14.79 -9.33
N VAL A 91 -6.76 15.83 -9.45
CA VAL A 91 -6.43 16.74 -8.33
C VAL A 91 -7.69 17.36 -7.68
N ARG A 92 -8.74 17.61 -8.47
CA ARG A 92 -10.01 18.18 -8.00
C ARG A 92 -10.77 17.24 -7.06
N GLU A 93 -10.60 15.94 -7.22
CA GLU A 93 -11.29 14.92 -6.43
C GLU A 93 -10.51 14.49 -5.19
N ARG A 94 -9.31 15.06 -4.95
CA ARG A 94 -8.41 14.65 -3.87
C ARG A 94 -9.08 14.68 -2.49
N ASP A 95 -9.70 15.81 -2.15
CA ASP A 95 -10.31 15.99 -0.83
C ASP A 95 -11.54 15.10 -0.66
N ARG A 96 -12.31 14.94 -1.74
CA ARG A 96 -13.46 14.03 -1.76
C ARG A 96 -13.02 12.57 -1.58
N LEU A 97 -11.98 12.13 -2.30
CA LEU A 97 -11.43 10.79 -2.19
C LEU A 97 -10.98 10.52 -0.76
N LYS A 98 -10.25 11.47 -0.15
CA LYS A 98 -9.82 11.38 1.24
C LYS A 98 -11.00 11.18 2.18
N ASN A 99 -12.05 12.00 2.07
CA ASN A 99 -13.23 11.89 2.92
C ASN A 99 -13.96 10.56 2.75
N VAL A 100 -14.05 10.03 1.53
CA VAL A 100 -14.67 8.72 1.26
C VAL A 100 -13.83 7.59 1.85
N MET A 101 -12.51 7.65 1.69
CA MET A 101 -11.59 6.66 2.28
C MET A 101 -11.69 6.65 3.81
N GLU A 102 -11.71 7.82 4.45
CA GLU A 102 -11.87 7.93 5.91
C GLU A 102 -13.22 7.40 6.39
N PHE A 103 -14.31 7.78 5.72
CA PHE A 103 -15.66 7.30 6.03
C PHE A 103 -15.78 5.77 5.92
N GLU A 104 -15.32 5.19 4.81
CA GLU A 104 -15.39 3.74 4.60
C GLU A 104 -14.45 2.97 5.54
N ALA A 105 -13.29 3.54 5.89
CA ALA A 105 -12.38 2.94 6.86
C ALA A 105 -13.01 2.88 8.25
N GLU A 106 -13.60 3.99 8.73
CA GLU A 106 -14.33 4.01 10.01
C GLU A 106 -15.49 3.01 10.00
N ARG A 107 -16.25 2.94 8.91
CA ARG A 107 -17.37 2.01 8.76
C ARG A 107 -16.90 0.55 8.83
N LEU A 108 -15.84 0.19 8.12
CA LEU A 108 -15.28 -1.15 8.10
C LEU A 108 -14.69 -1.56 9.45
N LEU A 109 -13.95 -0.66 10.11
CA LEU A 109 -13.37 -0.93 11.43
C LEU A 109 -14.45 -1.08 12.51
N THR A 110 -15.54 -0.31 12.43
CA THR A 110 -16.66 -0.43 13.37
C THR A 110 -17.46 -1.72 13.16
N SER A 111 -17.54 -2.20 11.92
CA SER A 111 -18.28 -3.42 11.55
C SER A 111 -17.44 -4.71 11.64
N ALA A 112 -16.12 -4.61 11.81
CA ALA A 112 -15.20 -5.72 12.01
C ALA A 112 -14.41 -5.56 13.33
N PRO A 113 -14.98 -5.96 14.48
CA PRO A 113 -14.42 -5.66 15.82
C PRO A 113 -13.19 -6.51 16.21
N SER A 114 -12.46 -7.08 15.25
CA SER A 114 -11.40 -8.07 15.50
C SER A 114 -9.98 -7.49 15.62
N VAL A 115 -9.78 -6.18 15.52
CA VAL A 115 -8.45 -5.57 15.62
C VAL A 115 -8.36 -4.64 16.83
N VAL A 116 -7.85 -5.17 17.95
CA VAL A 116 -7.40 -4.36 19.09
C VAL A 116 -5.95 -3.96 18.81
N VAL A 117 -5.71 -2.69 18.52
CA VAL A 117 -4.35 -2.13 18.44
C VAL A 117 -3.95 -1.70 19.85
N GLU A 118 -3.03 -2.43 20.48
CA GLU A 118 -2.41 -2.01 21.73
C GLU A 118 -1.37 -0.91 21.43
N TYR A 119 -1.45 0.21 22.18
CA TYR A 119 -0.60 1.40 22.05
C TYR A 119 0.70 1.28 22.85
#